data_AF-A0A6B8RR10-F1
#
_entry.id   AF-A0A6B8RR10-F1
#
_cell.length_a   1.000
_cell.length_b   1.000
_cell.length_c   1.000
_cell.angle_alpha   90.00
_cell.angle_beta   90.00
_cell.angle_gamma   90.00
#
_symmetry.space_group_name_H-M   'P 1'
#
loop_
_entity.id
_entity.type
_entity.pdbx_description
1 polymer ?
#
loop_
_entity_poly.entity_id
_entity_poly.type
_entity_poly.pdbx_seq_one_letter_code
_entity_poly.pdbx_strand_id
1 'polypeptide(L)' 'MRSRSLLEHVEWLNPKIQGWRNYYYTNYSQLKLAKLDWYILQRLTRWYAKKRQRRRWMGSLQEVKYTAKQCGLKTLL' A
#
# COMPACT_ATOMS: atom_id res chain seq x y z
N MET A 1 8.63 -14.86 -14.55
CA MET A 1 7.60 -14.06 -13.87
C MET A 1 7.74 -12.61 -14.29
N ARG A 2 6.79 -12.03 -15.04
CA ARG A 2 6.83 -10.60 -15.41
C ARG A 2 6.98 -9.75 -14.13
N SER A 3 8.04 -8.94 -14.07
CA SER A 3 8.40 -8.13 -12.92
C SER A 3 7.43 -6.95 -12.78
N ARG A 4 6.24 -7.20 -12.21
CA ARG A 4 5.19 -6.17 -12.11
C ARG A 4 5.72 -4.83 -11.58
N SER A 5 5.26 -3.73 -12.15
CA SER A 5 5.66 -2.38 -11.73
C SER A 5 4.94 -1.99 -10.43
N LEU A 6 5.38 -0.90 -9.77
CA LEU A 6 4.65 -0.39 -8.60
C LEU A 6 3.26 0.12 -9.02
N LEU A 7 3.16 0.78 -10.17
CA LEU A 7 1.91 1.28 -10.74
C LEU A 7 0.89 0.14 -10.94
N GLU A 8 1.30 -0.96 -11.55
CA GLU A 8 0.43 -2.13 -11.76
C GLU A 8 -0.08 -2.73 -10.43
N HIS A 9 0.74 -2.71 -9.37
CA HIS A 9 0.28 -3.13 -8.05
C HIS A 9 -0.76 -2.17 -7.48
N VAL A 10 -0.54 -0.87 -7.64
CA VAL A 10 -1.46 0.17 -7.16
C VAL A 10 -2.80 0.09 -7.90
N GLU A 11 -2.78 -0.02 -9.22
CA GLU A 11 -3.98 -0.16 -10.05
C GLU A 11 -4.80 -1.40 -9.66
N TRP A 12 -4.13 -2.52 -9.39
CA TRP A 12 -4.80 -3.75 -8.95
C TRP A 12 -5.35 -3.67 -7.53
N LEU A 13 -4.69 -2.95 -6.62
CA LEU A 13 -5.10 -2.79 -5.22
C LEU A 13 -6.24 -1.78 -5.04
N ASN A 14 -6.20 -0.68 -5.78
CA ASN A 14 -7.14 0.44 -5.64
C ASN A 14 -8.63 0.05 -5.65
N PRO A 15 -9.16 -0.81 -6.55
CA PRO A 15 -10.57 -1.21 -6.49
C PRO A 15 -10.90 -2.03 -5.23
N LYS A 16 -9.96 -2.82 -4.70
CA LYS A 16 -10.15 -3.60 -3.46
C LYS A 16 -10.17 -2.69 -2.24
N ILE A 17 -9.23 -1.73 -2.18
CA ILE A 17 -9.19 -0.72 -1.13
C ILE A 17 -10.48 0.10 -1.14
N GLN A 18 -10.95 0.53 -2.32
CA GLN A 18 -12.22 1.24 -2.45
C GLN A 18 -13.39 0.39 -1.95
N GLY A 19 -13.47 -0.88 -2.34
CA GLY A 19 -14.54 -1.78 -1.89
C GLY A 19 -14.54 -1.97 -0.37
N TRP A 20 -13.37 -2.18 0.23
CA TRP A 20 -13.23 -2.29 1.68
C TRP A 20 -13.60 -1.01 2.41
N ARG A 21 -13.18 0.16 1.89
CA ARG A 21 -13.59 1.45 2.42
C ARG A 21 -15.11 1.57 2.39
N ASN A 22 -15.72 1.34 1.24
CA ASN A 22 -17.18 1.48 1.10
C ASN A 22 -17.95 0.54 2.02
N TYR A 23 -17.46 -0.69 2.25
CA TYR A 23 -18.16 -1.68 3.05
C TYR A 23 -17.92 -1.55 4.56
N TYR A 24 -16.68 -1.27 4.98
CA TYR A 24 -16.27 -1.27 6.39
C TYR A 24 -16.24 0.12 7.03
N TYR A 25 -16.49 1.20 6.29
CA TYR A 25 -16.49 2.55 6.83
C TYR A 25 -17.71 2.79 7.73
N THR A 26 -17.45 2.88 9.04
CA THR A 26 -18.39 3.27 10.08
C THR A 26 -17.76 4.31 11.02
N ASN A 27 -18.55 4.97 11.87
CA ASN A 27 -18.09 6.03 12.77
C ASN A 27 -16.88 5.65 13.66
N TYR A 28 -16.73 4.37 14.01
CA TYR A 28 -15.66 3.86 14.88
C TYR A 28 -14.62 3.00 14.15
N SER A 29 -14.72 2.90 12.82
CA SER A 29 -13.82 2.05 12.00
C SER A 29 -12.43 2.63 11.78
N GLN A 30 -12.24 3.94 12.02
CA GLN A 30 -11.08 4.70 11.54
C GLN A 30 -9.74 4.10 12.00
N LEU A 31 -9.60 3.74 13.27
CA LEU A 31 -8.37 3.15 13.81
C LEU A 31 -8.05 1.79 13.18
N LYS A 32 -9.07 0.99 12.85
CA LYS A 32 -8.88 -0.31 12.19
C LYS A 32 -8.47 -0.12 10.73
N LEU A 33 -9.10 0.84 10.05
CA LEU A 33 -8.77 1.19 8.66
C LEU A 33 -7.35 1.78 8.54
N ALA A 34 -6.93 2.64 9.47
CA ALA A 34 -5.55 3.15 9.55
C ALA A 34 -4.50 2.03 9.66
N LYS A 35 -4.78 1.02 10.49
CA LYS A 35 -3.89 -0.15 10.66
C LYS A 35 -3.78 -0.95 9.37
N LEU A 36 -4.87 -1.07 8.61
CA LEU A 36 -4.86 -1.72 7.30
C LEU A 36 -4.07 -0.91 6.27
N ASP A 37 -4.25 0.42 6.21
CA ASP A 37 -3.44 1.31 5.36
C ASP A 37 -1.93 1.15 5.66
N TRP A 38 -1.58 1.14 6.95
CA TRP A 38 -0.20 0.89 7.38
C TRP A 38 0.30 -0.48 6.94
N TYR A 39 -0.52 -1.52 7.09
CA TYR A 39 -0.16 -2.87 6.66
C TYR A 39 0.07 -2.96 5.15
N ILE A 40 -0.78 -2.33 4.33
CA ILE A 40 -0.61 -2.26 2.87
C ILE A 40 0.73 -1.59 2.52
N LEU A 41 1.05 -0.45 3.15
CA LEU A 41 2.32 0.25 2.93
C LEU A 41 3.52 -0.61 3.33
N GLN A 42 3.46 -1.33 4.46
CA GLN A 42 4.53 -2.24 4.87
C GLN A 42 4.74 -3.37 3.85
N ARG A 43 3.66 -3.95 3.32
CA ARG A 43 3.74 -5.02 2.31
C ARG A 43 4.35 -4.52 1.00
N LEU A 44 3.95 -3.34 0.53
CA LEU A 44 4.55 -2.70 -0.63
C LEU A 44 6.04 -2.41 -0.41
N THR A 45 6.39 -1.92 0.78
CA THR A 45 7.79 -1.61 1.13
C THR A 45 8.67 -2.86 1.17
N ARG A 46 8.17 -3.97 1.74
CA ARG A 46 8.87 -5.26 1.74
C ARG A 46 9.06 -5.80 0.33
N TRP A 47 8.03 -5.74 -0.52
CA TRP A 47 8.12 -6.15 -1.91
C TRP A 47 9.17 -5.32 -2.67
N TYR A 48 9.14 -4.01 -2.50
CA TYR A 48 10.06 -3.07 -3.14
C TYR A 48 11.51 -3.30 -2.72
N ALA A 49 11.76 -3.47 -1.41
CA ALA A 49 13.06 -3.78 -0.88
C ALA A 49 13.59 -5.11 -1.42
N LYS A 50 12.73 -6.15 -1.50
CA LYS A 50 13.09 -7.44 -2.09
C LYS A 50 13.44 -7.32 -3.58
N LYS A 51 12.68 -6.55 -4.37
CA LYS A 51 12.95 -6.29 -5.79
C LYS A 51 14.32 -5.63 -6.01
N ARG A 52 14.79 -4.85 -5.03
CA ARG A 52 16.09 -4.17 -5.04
C ARG A 52 17.17 -4.84 -4.18
N GLN A 53 16.93 -6.08 -3.72
CA GLN A 53 17.85 -6.85 -2.89
C GLN A 53 18.31 -6.13 -1.61
N ARG A 54 17.49 -5.25 -1.05
CA ARG A 54 17.78 -4.52 0.19
C ARG A 54 17.45 -5.37 1.42
N ARG A 55 18.42 -5.59 2.30
CA ARG A 55 18.24 -6.33 3.57
C ARG A 55 17.32 -5.61 4.56
N ARG A 56 17.46 -4.28 4.70
CA ARG A 56 16.64 -3.46 5.61
C ARG A 56 15.47 -2.83 4.86
N TRP A 57 14.30 -3.48 4.89
CA TRP A 57 13.12 -3.01 4.16
C TRP A 57 12.60 -1.65 4.65
N MET A 58 12.62 -1.39 5.96
CA MET A 58 12.12 -0.15 6.55
C MET A 58 12.83 1.11 6.03
N GLY A 59 14.10 1.00 5.59
CA GLY A 59 14.82 2.11 4.98
C GLY A 59 14.23 2.59 3.66
N SER A 60 13.38 1.79 3.01
CA SER A 60 12.68 2.18 1.78
C SER A 60 11.27 2.73 2.03
N LEU A 61 10.83 2.85 3.28
CA LEU A 61 9.44 3.17 3.60
C LEU A 61 9.02 4.56 3.12
N GLN A 62 9.84 5.58 3.35
CA GLN A 62 9.52 6.95 2.91
C GLN A 62 9.50 7.06 1.39
N GLU A 63 10.48 6.45 0.72
CA GLU A 63 10.56 6.37 -0.74
C GLU A 63 9.31 5.70 -1.33
N VAL A 64 8.92 4.56 -0.78
CA VAL A 64 7.74 3.80 -1.24
C VAL A 64 6.45 4.55 -0.94
N LYS A 65 6.33 5.18 0.24
CA LYS A 65 5.16 6.01 0.59
C LYS A 65 4.99 7.16 -0.40
N TYR A 66 6.07 7.87 -0.71
CA TYR A 66 6.05 8.96 -1.69
C TYR A 66 5.68 8.44 -3.08
N THR A 67 6.36 7.40 -3.55
CA THR A 67 6.14 6.86 -4.91
C THR A 67 4.74 6.25 -5.06
N ALA A 68 4.25 5.51 -4.06
CA ALA A 68 2.89 4.96 -4.07
C ALA A 68 1.82 6.05 -4.09
N LYS A 69 2.04 7.17 -3.39
CA LYS A 69 1.17 8.35 -3.46
C LYS A 69 1.17 8.96 -4.87
N GLN A 70 2.34 9.10 -5.51
CA GLN A 70 2.43 9.59 -6.90
C GLN A 70 1.73 8.64 -7.89
N CYS A 71 1.77 7.33 -7.64
CA CYS A 71 1.01 6.35 -8.42
C CYS A 71 -0.49 6.33 -8.11
N GLY A 72 -0.99 7.14 -7.18
CA GLY A 72 -2.41 7.23 -6.84
C GLY A 72 -2.92 6.10 -5.96
N LEU A 73 -2.10 5.56 -5.04
CA LEU A 73 -2.56 4.57 -4.06
C LEU A 73 -3.66 5.17 -3.17
N LYS A 74 -4.84 4.55 -3.20
CA LYS A 74 -5.96 4.90 -2.34
C LYS A 74 -5.71 4.47 -0.91
N THR A 75 -6.32 5.19 0.03
CA THR A 75 -6.37 4.86 1.46
C THR A 75 -7.77 4.47 1.87
N LEU A 76 -7.87 3.72 2.96
CA LEU A 76 -9.15 3.35 3.58
C LEU A 76 -9.73 4.49 4.42
N LEU A 77 -8.86 5.37 4.93
CA LEU A 77 -9.23 6.65 5.54
C LEU A 77 -9.34 7.75 4.47
#